data_AF-A0A4R6IQA1-F1
#
_entry.id   AF-A0A4R6IQA1-F1
#
_cell.length_a   1.000
_cell.length_b   1.000
_cell.length_c   1.000
_cell.angle_alpha   90.00
_cell.angle_beta   90.00
_cell.angle_gamma   90.00
#
_symmetry.space_group_name_H-M   'P 1'
#
loop_
_entity.id
_entity.type
_entity.pdbx_description
1 polymer ?
#
loop_
_entity_poly.entity_id
_entity_poly.type
_entity_poly.pdbx_seq_one_letter_code
_entity_poly.pdbx_strand_id
1 'polypeptide(L)' 'MNVVRNLISILTQLLVCLQDIKSLLASSEAQRVEEPEWLDVPQAMQRFNVSERTLRRWHKEERISAISIGHKRFYSARLS' A
#
# COMPACT_ATOMS: atom_id res chain seq x y z
N MET A 1 -41.20 -17.30 -29.14
CA MET A 1 -39.73 -17.31 -29.32
C MET A 1 -39.03 -15.99 -28.98
N ASN A 2 -39.69 -14.82 -29.06
CA ASN A 2 -39.02 -13.52 -28.80
C ASN A 2 -38.69 -13.24 -27.32
N VAL A 3 -39.53 -13.71 -26.39
CA VAL A 3 -39.33 -13.48 -24.94
C VAL A 3 -38.08 -14.18 -24.41
N VAL A 4 -37.82 -15.40 -24.87
CA VAL A 4 -36.63 -16.19 -24.45
C VAL A 4 -35.34 -15.55 -24.97
N ARG A 5 -35.33 -15.04 -26.20
CA ARG A 5 -34.16 -14.32 -26.76
C ARG A 5 -33.89 -13.01 -26.02
N ASN A 6 -34.94 -12.30 -25.63
CA ASN A 6 -34.81 -11.06 -24.87
C ASN A 6 -34.26 -11.32 -23.45
N LEU A 7 -34.75 -12.36 -22.78
CA LEU A 7 -34.22 -12.82 -21.48
C LEU A 7 -32.75 -13.21 -21.56
N ILE A 8 -32.35 -13.96 -22.60
CA ILE A 8 -30.94 -14.32 -22.80
C ILE A 8 -30.09 -13.07 -23.01
N SER A 9 -30.57 -12.10 -23.81
CA SER A 9 -29.85 -10.83 -24.04
C SER A 9 -29.65 -10.03 -22.74
N ILE A 10 -30.69 -9.92 -21.92
CA ILE A 10 -30.63 -9.22 -20.63
C ILE A 10 -29.66 -9.93 -19.69
N LEU A 11 -29.71 -11.27 -19.61
CA LEU A 11 -28.80 -12.05 -18.77
C LEU A 11 -27.35 -11.91 -19.22
N THR A 12 -27.08 -11.89 -20.54
CA THR A 12 -25.72 -11.67 -21.05
C THR A 12 -25.21 -10.26 -20.76
N GLN A 13 -26.04 -9.23 -20.86
CA GLN A 13 -25.65 -7.86 -20.53
C GLN A 13 -25.35 -7.72 -19.03
N LEU A 14 -26.17 -8.35 -18.17
CA LEU A 14 -25.98 -8.32 -16.72
C LEU A 14 -24.70 -9.06 -16.30
N LEU A 15 -24.36 -10.16 -16.99
CA LEU A 15 -23.13 -10.90 -16.77
C LEU A 15 -21.88 -10.06 -17.10
N VAL A 16 -21.90 -9.33 -18.21
CA VAL A 16 -20.81 -8.43 -18.63
C VAL A 16 -20.64 -7.30 -17.61
N CYS A 17 -21.73 -6.65 -17.18
CA CYS A 17 -21.66 -5.61 -16.14
C CYS A 17 -21.07 -6.13 -14.82
N LEU A 18 -21.37 -7.38 -14.43
CA LEU A 18 -20.79 -7.99 -13.24
C LEU A 18 -19.28 -8.27 -13.38
N GLN A 19 -18.78 -8.51 -14.60
CA GLN A 19 -17.35 -8.66 -14.85
C GLN A 19 -16.61 -7.31 -14.77
N ASP A 20 -17.22 -6.24 -15.27
CA ASP A 20 -16.66 -4.88 -15.20
C ASP A 20 -16.58 -4.36 -13.75
N ILE A 21 -17.55 -4.70 -12.90
CA ILE A 21 -17.50 -4.35 -11.48
C ILE A 21 -16.34 -5.07 -10.78
N LYS A 22 -16.08 -6.34 -11.12
CA LYS A 22 -14.94 -7.09 -10.57
C LYS A 22 -13.60 -6.51 -10.99
N SER A 23 -13.46 -6.07 -12.24
CA SER A 23 -12.21 -5.47 -12.72
C SER A 23 -11.95 -4.10 -12.10
N LEU A 24 -13.00 -3.31 -11.86
CA LEU A 24 -12.90 -2.03 -11.13
C LEU A 24 -12.50 -2.22 -9.66
N LEU A 25 -13.04 -3.23 -8.98
CA LEU A 25 -12.66 -3.54 -7.60
C LEU A 25 -11.21 -4.04 -7.51
N ALA A 26 -10.80 -4.95 -8.41
CA ALA A 26 -9.42 -5.44 -8.50
C ALA A 26 -8.41 -4.31 -8.78
N SER A 27 -8.80 -3.30 -9.56
CA SER A 27 -7.96 -2.13 -9.82
C SER A 27 -7.78 -1.22 -8.61
N SER A 28 -8.75 -1.22 -7.67
CA SER A 28 -8.68 -0.42 -6.44
C SER A 28 -7.86 -1.08 -5.33
N GLU A 29 -7.82 -2.42 -5.29
CA GLU A 29 -7.02 -3.17 -4.31
C GLU A 29 -5.53 -3.27 -4.69
N ALA A 30 -5.20 -3.21 -5.99
CA ALA A 30 -3.83 -3.35 -6.48
C ALA A 30 -2.89 -2.17 -6.16
N GLN A 31 -3.38 -1.09 -5.54
CA GLN A 31 -2.58 0.13 -5.32
C GLN A 31 -2.59 0.62 -3.88
N ARG A 32 -2.54 -0.32 -2.92
CA ARG A 32 -1.86 -0.08 -1.64
C ARG A 32 -0.60 -0.94 -1.63
N VAL A 33 0.48 -0.41 -2.21
CA VAL A 33 1.81 -0.85 -1.81
C VAL A 33 1.90 -0.46 -0.34
N GLU A 34 1.71 -1.41 0.58
CA GLU A 34 1.95 -1.20 2.00
C GLU A 34 3.41 -0.81 2.14
N GLU A 35 3.67 0.51 2.23
CA GLU A 35 5.02 1.00 2.51
C GLU A 35 5.48 0.33 3.81
N PRO A 36 6.68 -0.27 3.84
CA PRO A 36 7.16 -0.95 5.03
C PRO A 36 7.13 0.04 6.21
N GLU A 37 6.39 -0.30 7.25
CA GLU A 37 6.17 0.57 8.41
C GLU A 37 7.49 0.92 9.11
N TRP A 38 8.44 -0.02 9.06
CA TRP A 38 9.76 0.07 9.66
C TRP A 38 10.85 -0.10 8.60
N LEU A 39 11.73 0.89 8.50
CA LEU A 39 12.84 0.95 7.57
C LEU A 39 14.14 0.61 8.31
N ASP A 40 15.02 -0.17 7.71
CA ASP A 40 16.38 -0.30 8.23
C ASP A 40 17.15 1.03 8.09
N VAL A 41 18.33 1.13 8.70
CA VAL A 41 19.10 2.38 8.68
C VAL A 41 19.42 2.86 7.26
N PRO A 42 19.95 2.03 6.33
CA PRO A 42 20.16 2.43 4.94
C PRO A 42 18.89 2.90 4.22
N GLN A 43 17.78 2.18 4.39
CA GLN A 43 16.49 2.53 3.78
C GLN A 43 15.96 3.86 4.31
N ALA A 44 16.05 4.09 5.63
CA ALA A 44 15.64 5.35 6.24
C ALA A 44 16.50 6.51 5.73
N MET A 45 17.81 6.32 5.60
CA MET A 45 18.71 7.33 5.04
C MET A 45 18.33 7.69 3.61
N GLN A 46 18.03 6.69 2.77
CA GLN A 46 17.60 6.89 1.39
C GLN A 46 16.22 7.56 1.31
N ARG A 47 15.25 7.12 2.13
CA ARG A 47 13.87 7.64 2.16
C ARG A 47 13.82 9.11 2.50
N PHE A 48 14.56 9.52 3.54
CA PHE A 48 14.56 10.90 4.04
C PHE A 48 15.68 11.75 3.41
N ASN A 49 16.56 11.13 2.62
CA ASN A 49 17.75 11.75 2.03
C ASN A 49 18.62 12.47 3.09
N VAL A 50 18.91 11.78 4.19
CA VAL A 50 19.69 12.32 5.32
C VAL A 50 20.75 11.33 5.79
N SER A 51 21.74 11.85 6.53
CA SER A 51 22.77 11.02 7.16
C SER A 51 22.21 10.19 8.33
N GLU A 52 22.86 9.07 8.66
CA GLU A 52 22.54 8.29 9.86
C GLU A 52 22.63 9.13 11.15
N ARG A 53 23.59 10.07 11.21
CA ARG A 53 23.73 11.02 12.32
C ARG A 53 22.46 11.85 12.48
N THR A 54 21.86 12.29 11.38
CA THR A 54 20.59 13.03 11.38
C THR A 54 19.45 12.16 11.88
N LEU A 55 19.34 10.90 11.43
CA LEU A 55 18.31 9.98 11.93
C LEU A 55 18.42 9.73 13.45
N ARG A 56 19.64 9.51 13.94
CA ARG A 56 19.91 9.36 15.38
C ARG A 56 19.54 10.63 16.16
N ARG A 57 19.82 11.80 15.59
CA ARG A 57 19.44 13.09 16.18
C ARG A 57 17.92 13.24 16.22
N TRP A 58 17.21 12.98 15.13
CA TRP A 58 15.75 13.06 15.07
C TRP A 58 15.07 12.10 16.05
N HIS A 59 15.61 10.90 16.23
CA HIS A 59 15.13 9.97 17.24
C HIS A 59 15.32 10.51 18.66
N LYS A 60 16.47 11.14 18.95
CA LYS A 60 16.71 11.81 20.24
C LYS A 60 15.77 13.01 20.45
N GLU A 61 15.38 13.68 19.36
CA GLU A 61 14.42 14.78 19.35
C GLU A 61 12.96 14.29 19.27
N GLU A 62 12.71 12.97 19.37
CA GLU A 62 11.38 12.33 19.29
C GLU A 62 10.60 12.62 18.00
N ARG A 63 11.28 13.10 16.95
CA ARG A 63 10.68 13.38 15.63
C ARG A 63 10.44 12.13 14.79
N ILE A 64 11.09 11.03 15.14
CA ILE A 64 10.98 9.75 14.45
C ILE A 64 11.11 8.62 15.46
N SER A 65 10.25 7.61 15.32
CA SER A 65 10.29 6.44 16.19
C SER A 65 11.38 5.47 15.71
N ALA A 66 11.99 4.74 16.66
CA ALA A 66 12.93 3.68 16.34
C ALA A 66 12.67 2.44 17.19
N ILE A 67 12.84 1.28 16.58
CA ILE A 67 12.80 -0.02 17.27
C ILE A 67 14.11 -0.77 17.02
N SER A 68 14.46 -1.66 17.94
CA SER A 68 15.59 -2.55 17.78
C SER A 68 15.09 -3.99 17.76
N ILE A 69 15.41 -4.72 16.70
CA ILE A 69 15.07 -6.14 16.53
C ILE A 69 16.39 -6.92 16.46
N GLY A 70 16.73 -7.61 17.54
CA GLY A 70 18.06 -8.22 17.71
C GLY A 70 19.16 -7.16 17.74
N HIS A 71 20.17 -7.31 16.87
CA HIS A 71 21.28 -6.35 16.74
C HIS A 71 21.03 -5.25 15.68
N LYS A 72 19.86 -5.26 15.02
CA LYS A 72 19.52 -4.30 13.97
C LYS A 72 18.58 -3.22 14.49
N ARG A 73 18.78 -2.00 14.00
CA ARG A 73 17.95 -0.84 14.29
C ARG A 73 17.08 -0.49 13.09
N PHE A 74 15.83 -0.17 13.37
CA PHE A 74 14.84 0.26 12.40
C PHE A 74 14.24 1.59 12.81
N TYR A 75 13.86 2.40 11.83
CA TYR A 75 13.20 3.70 11.98
C TYR A 75 11.82 3.66 11.34
N SER A 76 10.86 4.39 11.90
CA SER A 76 9.54 4.48 11.28
C SER A 76 9.61 5.15 9.90
N ALA A 77 8.80 4.69 8.96
CA ALA A 77 8.69 5.32 7.64
C ALA A 77 8.06 6.73 7.68
N ARG A 78 7.52 7.14 8.84
CA ARG A 78 6.86 8.42 9.09
C ARG A 78 7.50 9.13 10.26
N LEU A 79 7.49 10.47 10.20
CA LEU A 79 7.82 11.32 11.34
C LEU A 79 6.65 11.30 12.33
N SER A 80 6.98 11.40 13.61
CA SER A 80 6.03 11.46 14.73
C SER A 80 5.48 12.87 14.93
#